data_AF-A0A3D3KXG5-F1
#
_entry.id   AF-A0A3D3KXG5-F1
#
_cell.length_a   1.000
_cell.length_b   1.000
_cell.length_c   1.000
_cell.angle_alpha   90.00
_cell.angle_beta   90.00
_cell.angle_gamma   90.00
#
_symmetry.space_group_name_H-M   'P 1'
#
loop_
_entity.id
_entity.type
_entity.pdbx_description
1 polymer ?
#
loop_
_entity_poly.entity_id
_entity_poly.type
_entity_poly.pdbx_seq_one_letter_code
_entity_poly.pdbx_strand_id
1 'polypeptide(L)'
;DYSCVHASMALRKAGYETVMVNCNPETVSTDYDVSTRLYFEPLTLEDVLEVIAAEERTGGVMGVFVQLGGQTPLKLAQQLADAGVPILGTSPEAIDLAEHRGEFSRVLDNAGLIAPKNGTAVSFEDAKKIADEIGYPVLVRPSYVLGGRGMEIVYDEANLSRYIANATEITPDHPVLIDRFLEDAVEIDVDALFDGTDMYLGGIMEHIEEAGIHSGDSACVLPPITLGNNVIERVRTATRAIAEGVGVRGLINIQFALASDVLYVLEANPRASRTVPFVSKATGVQMAKAAALIGTGVTIHQLRSAYKMLPETGDGSTLPLDAPVSVKEAVLPFSRFRTPEGKVVDSLLGPEMRSTGEVMGIDKHFDTAFAKSQAAANNALPTEGKIFVSVANRDKRAVIMAVKRLSDLGFEIISTGGTADVLRRNGIQASTVRKVAEGSSAEGEGTIADLVIAGEIDMVFNTPSGGEARSDGYALRAAATSIGIPCITTVAEFNAAVQAIEAMRTYEWSVTSLQEHAAALVASQKAAAENAAAESAGLHHA
;
A
#
# COMPACT_ATOMS: atom_id res chain seq x y z
N ASP A 1 4.79 -16.14 0.78
CA ASP A 1 5.58 -16.83 1.83
C ASP A 1 4.92 -16.74 3.20
N TYR A 2 4.98 -15.59 3.90
CA TYR A 2 4.43 -15.42 5.26
C TYR A 2 3.03 -16.04 5.46
N SER A 3 2.08 -15.72 4.59
CA SER A 3 0.71 -16.24 4.69
C SER A 3 0.64 -17.76 4.53
N CYS A 4 1.43 -18.35 3.62
CA CYS A 4 1.50 -19.80 3.42
C CYS A 4 2.08 -20.52 4.64
N VAL A 5 3.16 -19.98 5.23
CA VAL A 5 3.77 -20.52 6.46
C VAL A 5 2.75 -20.51 7.60
N HIS A 6 2.05 -19.39 7.79
CA HIS A 6 1.05 -19.24 8.84
C HIS A 6 -0.14 -20.19 8.64
N ALA A 7 -0.60 -20.38 7.40
CA ALA A 7 -1.63 -21.35 7.08
C ALA A 7 -1.20 -22.78 7.42
N SER A 8 0.00 -23.20 6.98
CA SER A 8 0.52 -24.54 7.30
C SER A 8 0.59 -24.76 8.81
N MET A 9 1.14 -23.80 9.57
CA MET A 9 1.21 -23.89 11.03
C MET A 9 -0.16 -23.99 11.70
N ALA A 10 -1.15 -23.22 11.23
CA ALA A 10 -2.50 -23.21 11.79
C ALA A 10 -3.23 -24.53 11.52
N LEU A 11 -3.16 -25.01 10.28
CA LEU A 11 -3.80 -26.24 9.85
C LEU A 11 -3.17 -27.47 10.52
N ARG A 12 -1.83 -27.54 10.62
CA ARG A 12 -1.15 -28.61 11.37
C ARG A 12 -1.58 -28.64 12.83
N LYS A 13 -1.68 -27.48 13.49
CA LYS A 13 -2.18 -27.39 14.86
C LYS A 13 -3.63 -27.84 14.99
N ALA A 14 -4.44 -27.66 13.94
CA ALA A 14 -5.81 -28.13 13.87
C ALA A 14 -5.94 -29.63 13.51
N GLY A 15 -4.82 -30.33 13.28
CA GLY A 15 -4.79 -31.78 13.02
C GLY A 15 -4.78 -32.17 11.54
N TYR A 16 -4.62 -31.21 10.62
CA TYR A 16 -4.46 -31.52 9.19
C TYR A 16 -3.02 -31.91 8.87
N GLU A 17 -2.85 -32.81 7.90
CA GLU A 17 -1.58 -32.96 7.20
C GLU A 17 -1.46 -31.85 6.15
N THR A 18 -0.39 -31.07 6.20
CA THR A 18 -0.19 -29.95 5.28
C THR A 18 0.87 -30.29 4.25
N VAL A 19 0.55 -30.02 2.99
CA VAL A 19 1.47 -30.17 1.86
C VAL A 19 1.82 -28.77 1.35
N MET A 20 3.11 -28.46 1.27
CA MET A 20 3.59 -27.22 0.69
C MET A 20 4.16 -27.50 -0.70
N VAL A 21 3.73 -26.72 -1.70
CA VAL A 21 4.34 -26.70 -3.04
C VAL A 21 4.92 -25.31 -3.26
N ASN A 22 6.23 -25.21 -3.39
CA ASN A 22 6.93 -23.94 -3.66
C ASN A 22 8.37 -24.23 -4.13
N CYS A 23 8.89 -23.42 -5.04
CA CYS A 23 10.23 -23.56 -5.60
C CYS A 23 11.18 -22.40 -5.24
N ASN A 24 10.80 -21.49 -4.34
CA ASN A 24 11.67 -20.39 -3.94
C ASN A 24 12.61 -20.81 -2.79
N PRO A 25 13.93 -20.96 -3.03
CA PRO A 25 14.87 -21.47 -2.03
C PRO A 25 15.13 -20.51 -0.85
N GLU A 26 14.79 -19.22 -0.99
CA GLU A 26 15.05 -18.20 0.04
C GLU A 26 13.93 -18.14 1.09
N THR A 27 12.87 -18.93 0.93
CA THR A 27 11.63 -18.76 1.69
C THR A 27 11.49 -19.72 2.85
N VAL A 28 10.83 -19.26 3.92
CA VAL A 28 10.55 -20.10 5.09
C VAL A 28 9.54 -21.21 4.74
N SER A 29 8.63 -20.98 3.79
CA SER A 29 7.71 -22.02 3.33
C SER A 29 8.40 -23.25 2.73
N THR A 30 9.60 -23.12 2.17
CA THR A 30 10.40 -24.24 1.66
C THR A 30 11.31 -24.88 2.72
N ASP A 31 11.12 -24.55 3.99
CA ASP A 31 11.70 -25.30 5.10
C ASP A 31 10.85 -26.55 5.38
N TYR A 32 11.51 -27.71 5.49
CA TYR A 32 10.86 -29.00 5.77
C TYR A 32 10.20 -29.05 7.16
N ASP A 33 10.54 -28.15 8.09
CA ASP A 33 9.92 -28.08 9.41
C ASP A 33 8.51 -27.42 9.39
N VAL A 34 8.19 -26.68 8.32
CA VAL A 34 6.95 -25.87 8.23
C VAL A 34 5.72 -26.68 7.85
N SER A 35 5.87 -27.68 6.99
CA SER A 35 4.78 -28.51 6.46
C SER A 35 4.98 -29.98 6.80
N THR A 36 3.92 -30.79 6.70
CA THR A 36 4.06 -32.25 6.85
C THR A 36 4.85 -32.83 5.68
N ARG A 37 4.61 -32.32 4.47
CA ARG A 37 5.32 -32.71 3.25
C ARG A 37 5.62 -31.46 2.42
N LEU A 38 6.86 -31.37 1.92
CA LEU A 38 7.31 -30.30 1.05
C LEU A 38 7.64 -30.86 -0.34
N TYR A 39 7.05 -30.26 -1.36
CA TYR A 39 7.38 -30.46 -2.76
C TYR A 39 8.07 -29.21 -3.27
N PHE A 40 9.38 -29.33 -3.54
CA PHE A 40 10.18 -28.25 -4.10
C PHE A 40 10.04 -28.25 -5.62
N GLU A 41 8.84 -27.95 -6.10
CA GLU A 41 8.45 -28.08 -7.51
C GLU A 41 7.94 -26.73 -8.06
N PRO A 42 8.04 -26.50 -9.38
CA PRO A 42 7.50 -25.30 -9.99
C PRO A 42 5.99 -25.17 -9.77
N LEU A 43 5.50 -23.94 -9.70
CA LEU A 43 4.06 -23.66 -9.61
C LEU A 43 3.44 -23.55 -11.01
N THR A 44 3.50 -24.65 -11.77
CA THR A 44 2.75 -24.80 -13.03
C THR A 44 1.53 -25.70 -12.81
N LEU A 45 0.58 -25.68 -13.75
CA LEU A 45 -0.58 -26.57 -13.67
C LEU A 45 -0.17 -28.05 -13.68
N GLU A 46 0.76 -28.43 -14.57
CA GLU A 46 1.23 -29.81 -14.72
C GLU A 46 1.86 -30.32 -13.42
N ASP A 47 2.84 -29.58 -12.90
CA ASP A 47 3.58 -29.97 -11.69
C ASP A 47 2.63 -30.08 -10.49
N VAL A 48 1.72 -29.11 -10.31
CA VAL A 48 0.76 -29.11 -9.20
C VAL A 48 -0.22 -30.28 -9.30
N LEU A 49 -0.70 -30.63 -10.50
CA LEU A 49 -1.60 -31.78 -10.69
C LEU A 49 -0.88 -33.11 -10.42
N GLU A 50 0.40 -33.25 -10.79
CA GLU A 50 1.18 -34.45 -10.48
C GLU A 50 1.41 -34.61 -8.96
N VAL A 51 1.65 -33.50 -8.25
CA VAL A 51 1.72 -33.51 -6.78
C VAL A 51 0.38 -33.93 -6.18
N ILE A 52 -0.73 -33.36 -6.63
CA ILE A 52 -2.08 -33.72 -6.17
C ILE A 52 -2.36 -35.20 -6.42
N ALA A 53 -2.09 -35.70 -7.64
CA ALA A 53 -2.26 -37.10 -7.99
C ALA A 53 -1.38 -38.02 -7.13
N ALA A 54 -0.18 -37.57 -6.72
CA ALA A 54 0.65 -38.32 -5.79
C ALA A 54 0.05 -38.40 -4.39
N GLU A 55 -0.50 -37.30 -3.87
CA GLU A 55 -1.15 -37.24 -2.55
C GLU A 55 -2.50 -37.99 -2.51
N GLU A 56 -3.24 -37.99 -3.62
CA GLU A 56 -4.45 -38.79 -3.75
C GLU A 56 -4.16 -40.29 -3.65
N ARG A 57 -2.97 -40.75 -4.06
CA ARG A 57 -2.55 -42.14 -3.94
C ARG A 57 -2.12 -42.53 -2.52
N THR A 58 -1.78 -41.57 -1.65
CA THR A 58 -1.22 -41.83 -0.31
C THR A 58 -2.26 -41.65 0.81
N GLY A 59 -3.13 -40.65 0.71
CA GLY A 59 -4.08 -40.32 1.79
C GLY A 59 -5.30 -39.53 1.37
N GLY A 60 -5.36 -39.05 0.12
CA GLY A 60 -6.43 -38.19 -0.38
C GLY A 60 -6.13 -36.71 -0.14
N VAL A 61 -6.72 -35.85 -0.97
CA VAL A 61 -6.59 -34.39 -0.87
C VAL A 61 -7.93 -33.81 -0.43
N MET A 62 -7.95 -33.19 0.75
CA MET A 62 -9.15 -32.49 1.25
C MET A 62 -9.46 -31.25 0.41
N GLY A 63 -8.42 -30.51 0.04
CA GLY A 63 -8.51 -29.36 -0.85
C GLY A 63 -7.25 -28.52 -0.86
N VAL A 64 -7.25 -27.48 -1.69
CA VAL A 64 -6.06 -26.67 -2.04
C VAL A 64 -6.35 -25.19 -1.81
N PHE A 65 -5.41 -24.49 -1.18
CA PHE A 65 -5.44 -23.02 -1.06
C PHE A 65 -4.66 -22.38 -2.19
N VAL A 66 -5.29 -21.44 -2.91
CA VAL A 66 -4.66 -20.67 -4.00
C VAL A 66 -4.53 -19.19 -3.69
N GLN A 67 -5.19 -18.71 -2.64
CA GLN A 67 -5.37 -17.29 -2.32
C GLN A 67 -4.27 -16.73 -1.39
N LEU A 68 -3.34 -17.58 -0.92
CA LEU A 68 -2.34 -17.20 0.09
C LEU A 68 -0.94 -16.97 -0.50
N GLY A 69 -0.70 -17.42 -1.73
CA GLY A 69 0.61 -17.40 -2.39
C GLY A 69 0.82 -16.30 -3.43
N GLY A 70 -0.09 -15.34 -3.54
CA GLY A 70 -0.02 -14.27 -4.54
C GLY A 70 -0.53 -14.71 -5.92
N GLN A 71 -0.13 -14.00 -6.98
CA GLN A 71 -0.74 -14.16 -8.31
C GLN A 71 -0.46 -15.52 -8.98
N THR A 72 0.71 -16.11 -8.74
CA THR A 72 1.12 -17.37 -9.40
C THR A 72 0.12 -18.51 -9.15
N PRO A 73 -0.22 -18.90 -7.90
CA PRO A 73 -1.26 -19.90 -7.67
C PRO A 73 -2.67 -19.40 -8.03
N LEU A 74 -2.93 -18.09 -7.95
CA LEU A 74 -4.24 -17.53 -8.30
C LEU A 74 -4.58 -17.77 -9.78
N LYS A 75 -3.61 -17.65 -10.69
CA LYS A 75 -3.77 -17.97 -12.12
C LYS A 75 -4.07 -19.45 -12.41
N LEU A 76 -3.77 -20.33 -11.47
CA LEU A 76 -4.04 -21.76 -11.58
C LEU A 76 -5.44 -22.12 -11.03
N ALA A 77 -6.11 -21.21 -10.32
CA ALA A 77 -7.33 -21.51 -9.57
C ALA A 77 -8.44 -22.15 -10.43
N GLN A 78 -8.79 -21.52 -11.56
CA GLN A 78 -9.83 -22.04 -12.45
C GLN A 78 -9.42 -23.36 -13.09
N GLN A 79 -8.17 -23.45 -13.58
CA GLN A 79 -7.67 -24.67 -14.24
C GLN A 79 -7.62 -25.87 -13.28
N LEU A 80 -7.28 -25.64 -12.01
CA LEU A 80 -7.32 -26.68 -10.98
C LEU A 80 -8.75 -27.11 -10.67
N ALA A 81 -9.69 -26.17 -10.57
CA ALA A 81 -11.10 -26.48 -10.35
C ALA A 81 -11.72 -27.24 -11.53
N ASP A 82 -11.39 -26.86 -12.78
CA ASP A 82 -11.81 -27.57 -14.00
C ASP A 82 -11.28 -29.01 -14.04
N ALA A 83 -10.11 -29.26 -13.44
CA ALA A 83 -9.53 -30.59 -13.25
C ALA A 83 -10.16 -31.39 -12.09
N GLY A 84 -11.14 -30.81 -11.38
CA GLY A 84 -11.84 -31.44 -10.26
C GLY A 84 -11.16 -31.30 -8.90
N VAL A 85 -10.14 -30.44 -8.79
CA VAL A 85 -9.43 -30.19 -7.51
C VAL A 85 -10.30 -29.34 -6.58
N PRO A 86 -10.58 -29.77 -5.33
CA PRO A 86 -11.34 -28.97 -4.40
C PRO A 86 -10.55 -27.73 -3.94
N ILE A 87 -11.01 -26.53 -4.29
CA ILE A 87 -10.41 -25.27 -3.83
C ILE A 87 -11.03 -24.86 -2.49
N LEU A 88 -10.19 -24.65 -1.48
CA LEU A 88 -10.59 -24.19 -0.14
C LEU A 88 -10.58 -22.66 -0.06
N GLY A 89 -11.43 -22.08 0.78
CA GLY A 89 -11.57 -20.62 0.88
C GLY A 89 -12.38 -20.02 -0.27
N THR A 90 -12.03 -18.81 -0.71
CA THR A 90 -12.77 -18.11 -1.77
C THR A 90 -12.69 -18.88 -3.09
N SER A 91 -13.83 -19.14 -3.73
CA SER A 91 -13.86 -19.96 -4.94
C SER A 91 -13.20 -19.26 -6.15
N PRO A 92 -12.74 -20.01 -7.16
CA PRO A 92 -12.20 -19.44 -8.40
C PRO A 92 -13.17 -18.46 -9.07
N GLU A 93 -14.46 -18.76 -9.06
CA GLU A 93 -15.49 -17.90 -9.66
C GLU A 93 -15.62 -16.56 -8.90
N ALA A 94 -15.54 -16.60 -7.57
CA ALA A 94 -15.54 -15.39 -6.75
C ALA A 94 -14.25 -14.56 -6.93
N ILE A 95 -13.11 -15.22 -7.17
CA ILE A 95 -11.86 -14.54 -7.49
C ILE A 95 -11.96 -13.83 -8.85
N ASP A 96 -12.42 -14.54 -9.87
CA ASP A 96 -12.59 -14.00 -11.24
C ASP A 96 -13.60 -12.85 -11.27
N LEU A 97 -14.71 -12.97 -10.55
CA LEU A 97 -15.74 -11.92 -10.44
C LEU A 97 -15.18 -10.60 -9.90
N ALA A 98 -14.22 -10.64 -8.97
CA ALA A 98 -13.57 -9.45 -8.44
C ALA A 98 -12.53 -8.85 -9.41
N GLU A 99 -11.84 -9.68 -10.19
CA GLU A 99 -10.89 -9.22 -11.22
C GLU A 99 -11.61 -8.68 -12.47
N HIS A 100 -12.78 -9.22 -12.80
CA HIS A 100 -13.55 -8.85 -13.97
C HIS A 100 -14.37 -7.57 -13.75
N ARG A 101 -13.87 -6.43 -14.25
CA ARG A 101 -14.46 -5.08 -14.10
C ARG A 101 -15.97 -5.01 -14.32
N GLY A 102 -16.50 -5.66 -15.37
CA GLY A 102 -17.94 -5.62 -15.66
C GLY A 102 -18.81 -6.41 -14.68
N GLU A 103 -18.26 -7.44 -14.04
CA GLU A 103 -18.96 -8.20 -13.00
C GLU A 103 -18.85 -7.47 -11.67
N PHE A 104 -17.64 -7.02 -11.34
CA PHE A 104 -17.38 -6.23 -10.16
C PHE A 104 -18.20 -4.92 -10.13
N SER A 105 -18.35 -4.23 -11.27
CA SER A 105 -19.21 -3.03 -11.35
C SER A 105 -20.64 -3.34 -10.94
N ARG A 106 -21.20 -4.50 -11.34
CA ARG A 106 -22.55 -4.91 -10.93
C ARG A 106 -22.63 -5.16 -9.43
N VAL A 107 -21.58 -5.71 -8.82
CA VAL A 107 -21.50 -5.85 -7.35
C VAL A 107 -21.55 -4.48 -6.68
N LEU A 108 -20.77 -3.52 -7.17
CA LEU A 108 -20.76 -2.16 -6.63
C LEU A 108 -22.10 -1.46 -6.80
N ASP A 109 -22.70 -1.55 -7.99
CA ASP A 109 -24.00 -0.95 -8.29
C ASP A 109 -25.10 -1.50 -7.37
N ASN A 110 -25.14 -2.83 -7.19
CA ASN A 110 -26.10 -3.50 -6.30
C ASN A 110 -25.90 -3.08 -4.83
N ALA A 111 -24.66 -2.81 -4.43
CA ALA A 111 -24.32 -2.34 -3.09
C ALA A 111 -24.46 -0.82 -2.90
N GLY A 112 -24.79 -0.06 -3.97
CA GLY A 112 -24.83 1.40 -3.94
C GLY A 112 -23.47 2.05 -3.71
N LEU A 113 -22.38 1.36 -4.09
CA LEU A 113 -21.01 1.83 -3.94
C LEU A 113 -20.54 2.55 -5.20
N ILE A 114 -19.65 3.52 -5.02
CA ILE A 114 -19.19 4.39 -6.11
C ILE A 114 -17.79 3.96 -6.54
N ALA A 115 -17.58 3.76 -7.84
CA ALA A 115 -16.26 3.62 -8.44
C ALA A 115 -15.91 4.88 -9.26
N PRO A 116 -14.62 5.16 -9.52
CA PRO A 116 -14.23 6.19 -10.49
C PRO A 116 -14.87 5.90 -11.85
N LYS A 117 -15.23 6.96 -12.58
CA LYS A 117 -15.66 6.81 -13.98
C LYS A 117 -14.58 6.08 -14.75
N ASN A 118 -14.96 5.07 -15.52
CA ASN A 118 -14.02 4.22 -16.22
C ASN A 118 -14.57 3.76 -17.58
N GLY A 119 -13.69 3.20 -18.41
CA GLY A 119 -14.04 2.55 -19.66
C GLY A 119 -12.94 1.61 -20.15
N THR A 120 -13.29 0.77 -21.11
CA THR A 120 -12.41 -0.24 -21.71
C THR A 120 -12.19 0.10 -23.18
N ALA A 121 -10.92 0.17 -23.60
CA ALA A 121 -10.53 0.52 -24.95
C ALA A 121 -9.71 -0.62 -25.60
N VAL A 122 -10.00 -0.90 -26.88
CA VAL A 122 -9.24 -1.83 -27.73
C VAL A 122 -8.53 -1.13 -28.88
N SER A 123 -8.64 0.20 -28.96
CA SER A 123 -7.99 1.03 -29.95
C SER A 123 -7.72 2.44 -29.39
N PHE A 124 -6.86 3.20 -30.06
CA PHE A 124 -6.61 4.60 -29.68
C PHE A 124 -7.87 5.46 -29.78
N GLU A 125 -8.70 5.28 -30.81
CA GLU A 125 -9.94 6.05 -31.00
C GLU A 125 -10.94 5.79 -29.86
N ASP A 126 -11.07 4.53 -29.43
CA ASP A 126 -11.90 4.18 -28.27
C ASP A 126 -11.34 4.81 -27.00
N ALA A 127 -10.02 4.71 -26.80
CA ALA A 127 -9.32 5.27 -25.65
C ALA A 127 -9.51 6.79 -25.54
N LYS A 128 -9.35 7.49 -26.67
CA LYS A 128 -9.55 8.93 -26.76
C LYS A 128 -10.99 9.31 -26.41
N LYS A 129 -11.98 8.63 -27.00
CA LYS A 129 -13.39 8.89 -26.72
C LYS A 129 -13.71 8.74 -25.23
N ILE A 130 -13.23 7.66 -24.61
CA ILE A 130 -13.43 7.41 -23.18
C ILE A 130 -12.74 8.50 -22.34
N ALA A 131 -11.51 8.87 -22.68
CA ALA A 131 -10.78 9.93 -21.96
C ALA A 131 -11.46 11.30 -22.10
N ASP A 132 -12.02 11.63 -23.26
CA ASP A 132 -12.80 12.87 -23.49
C ASP A 132 -14.11 12.89 -22.67
N GLU A 133 -14.77 11.74 -22.50
CA GLU A 133 -15.99 11.61 -21.69
C GLU A 133 -15.71 11.66 -20.17
N ILE A 134 -14.58 11.11 -19.73
CA ILE A 134 -14.14 11.11 -18.33
C ILE A 134 -13.56 12.47 -17.93
N GLY A 135 -12.71 13.04 -18.79
CA GLY A 135 -11.88 14.21 -18.55
C GLY A 135 -10.48 13.84 -18.02
N TYR A 136 -9.45 14.48 -18.57
CA TYR A 136 -8.06 14.36 -18.08
C TYR A 136 -7.86 15.05 -16.72
N PRO A 137 -6.91 14.57 -15.88
CA PRO A 137 -6.05 13.40 -16.10
C PRO A 137 -6.79 12.05 -15.96
N VAL A 138 -6.31 11.05 -16.70
CA VAL A 138 -6.81 9.66 -16.66
C VAL A 138 -5.68 8.70 -16.30
N LEU A 139 -6.01 7.65 -15.55
CA LEU A 139 -5.12 6.53 -15.27
C LEU A 139 -5.36 5.46 -16.33
N VAL A 140 -4.32 5.13 -17.08
CA VAL A 140 -4.37 4.10 -18.12
C VAL A 140 -3.65 2.86 -17.64
N ARG A 141 -4.29 1.69 -17.74
CA ARG A 141 -3.74 0.42 -17.23
C ARG A 141 -4.04 -0.78 -18.12
N PRO A 142 -3.11 -1.73 -18.27
CA PRO A 142 -3.39 -3.01 -18.90
C PRO A 142 -4.36 -3.86 -18.06
N SER A 143 -5.11 -4.77 -18.67
CA SER A 143 -5.89 -5.79 -17.96
C SER A 143 -5.00 -6.91 -17.38
N TYR A 144 -5.43 -7.56 -16.28
CA TYR A 144 -4.80 -8.74 -15.67
C TYR A 144 -3.32 -8.59 -15.23
N VAL A 145 -2.95 -7.41 -14.72
CA VAL A 145 -1.62 -7.11 -14.20
C VAL A 145 -1.63 -6.92 -12.67
N LEU A 146 -0.54 -7.34 -12.02
CA LEU A 146 -0.28 -7.10 -10.59
C LEU A 146 0.79 -6.00 -10.45
N GLY A 147 0.74 -5.22 -9.37
CA GLY A 147 1.78 -4.24 -9.06
C GLY A 147 1.74 -3.00 -9.94
N GLY A 148 0.59 -2.76 -10.60
CA GLY A 148 0.42 -1.65 -11.52
C GLY A 148 1.34 -1.65 -12.74
N ARG A 149 1.82 -2.83 -13.16
CA ARG A 149 2.73 -2.96 -14.30
C ARG A 149 2.12 -2.34 -15.57
N GLY A 150 2.84 -1.36 -16.14
CA GLY A 150 2.41 -0.66 -17.34
C GLY A 150 1.31 0.38 -17.10
N MET A 151 1.01 0.75 -15.85
CA MET A 151 0.11 1.86 -15.55
C MET A 151 0.79 3.21 -15.82
N GLU A 152 0.05 4.18 -16.37
CA GLU A 152 0.53 5.56 -16.53
C GLU A 152 -0.60 6.57 -16.25
N ILE A 153 -0.27 7.66 -15.55
CA ILE A 153 -1.16 8.81 -15.40
C ILE A 153 -0.95 9.72 -16.61
N VAL A 154 -2.01 9.90 -17.38
CA VAL A 154 -2.00 10.64 -18.64
C VAL A 154 -2.76 11.94 -18.45
N TYR A 155 -2.09 13.07 -18.74
CA TYR A 155 -2.62 14.42 -18.52
C TYR A 155 -3.21 15.08 -19.76
N ASP A 156 -2.93 14.53 -20.95
CA ASP A 156 -3.39 15.07 -22.22
C ASP A 156 -3.43 13.99 -23.31
N GLU A 157 -4.07 14.32 -24.44
CA GLU A 157 -4.24 13.44 -25.59
C GLU A 157 -2.91 13.00 -26.21
N ALA A 158 -1.91 13.90 -26.26
CA ALA A 158 -0.62 13.60 -26.86
C ALA A 158 0.10 12.49 -26.08
N ASN A 159 0.05 12.54 -24.75
CA ASN A 159 0.56 11.49 -23.88
C ASN A 159 -0.27 10.19 -24.00
N LEU A 160 -1.60 10.28 -24.17
CA LEU A 160 -2.45 9.10 -24.40
C LEU A 160 -2.04 8.38 -25.69
N SER A 161 -1.87 9.13 -26.78
CA SER A 161 -1.46 8.58 -28.08
C SER A 161 -0.12 7.87 -28.00
N ARG A 162 0.85 8.48 -27.30
CA ARG A 162 2.17 7.87 -27.08
C ARG A 162 2.09 6.58 -26.26
N TYR A 163 1.29 6.57 -25.19
CA TYR A 163 1.11 5.38 -24.36
C TYR A 163 0.55 4.22 -25.19
N ILE A 164 -0.54 4.48 -25.92
CA ILE A 164 -1.22 3.47 -26.75
C ILE A 164 -0.31 2.96 -27.88
N ALA A 165 0.49 3.83 -28.51
CA ALA A 165 1.44 3.43 -29.54
C ALA A 165 2.58 2.53 -29.00
N ASN A 166 2.96 2.70 -27.74
CA ASN A 166 3.99 1.89 -27.08
C ASN A 166 3.45 0.59 -26.47
N ALA A 167 2.13 0.51 -26.25
CA ALA A 167 1.48 -0.69 -25.73
C ALA A 167 1.38 -1.75 -26.85
N THR A 168 2.33 -2.68 -26.87
CA THR A 168 2.45 -3.72 -27.90
C THR A 168 1.37 -4.81 -27.87
N GLU A 169 0.47 -4.81 -26.88
CA GLU A 169 -0.45 -5.92 -26.56
C GLU A 169 -1.93 -5.51 -26.46
N ILE A 170 -2.37 -4.45 -27.15
CA ILE A 170 -3.80 -4.10 -27.15
C ILE A 170 -4.56 -5.04 -28.09
N THR A 171 -5.27 -6.00 -27.50
CA THR A 171 -6.15 -6.94 -28.22
C THR A 171 -7.53 -7.00 -27.52
N PRO A 172 -8.55 -7.59 -28.16
CA PRO A 172 -9.83 -7.84 -27.48
C PRO A 172 -9.71 -8.67 -26.20
N ASP A 173 -8.72 -9.58 -26.15
CA ASP A 173 -8.45 -10.43 -24.99
C ASP A 173 -7.61 -9.70 -23.91
N HIS A 174 -6.93 -8.62 -24.29
CA HIS A 174 -6.10 -7.79 -23.43
C HIS A 174 -6.39 -6.30 -23.66
N PRO A 175 -7.59 -5.82 -23.28
CA PRO A 175 -7.94 -4.43 -23.47
C PRO A 175 -7.21 -3.51 -22.48
N VAL A 176 -7.17 -2.22 -22.81
CA VAL A 176 -6.66 -1.16 -21.94
C VAL A 176 -7.83 -0.57 -21.16
N LEU A 177 -7.67 -0.43 -19.85
CA LEU A 177 -8.63 0.22 -18.97
C LEU A 177 -8.22 1.68 -18.77
N ILE A 178 -9.20 2.56 -18.80
CA ILE A 178 -9.05 4.00 -18.60
C ILE A 178 -9.95 4.39 -17.46
N ASP A 179 -9.35 4.85 -16.36
CA ASP A 179 -10.04 5.26 -15.14
C ASP A 179 -9.83 6.76 -14.92
N ARG A 180 -10.81 7.44 -14.34
CA ARG A 180 -10.63 8.82 -13.87
C ARG A 180 -9.54 8.84 -12.81
N PHE A 181 -8.51 9.66 -13.00
CA PHE A 181 -7.52 9.88 -11.96
C PHE A 181 -8.10 10.78 -10.88
N LEU A 182 -8.01 10.35 -9.62
CA LEU A 182 -8.51 11.09 -8.46
C LEU A 182 -7.35 11.87 -7.84
N GLU A 183 -7.10 13.07 -8.34
CA GLU A 183 -6.08 13.98 -7.78
C GLU A 183 -6.39 14.33 -6.32
N ASP A 184 -5.33 14.49 -5.51
CA ASP A 184 -5.39 14.86 -4.08
C ASP A 184 -6.24 13.90 -3.21
N ALA A 185 -6.46 12.66 -3.65
CA ALA A 185 -7.26 11.68 -2.91
C ALA A 185 -6.43 10.92 -1.88
N VAL A 186 -6.99 10.69 -0.69
CA VAL A 186 -6.39 9.81 0.32
C VAL A 186 -6.67 8.37 -0.06
N GLU A 187 -5.62 7.58 -0.28
CA GLU A 187 -5.76 6.14 -0.53
C GLU A 187 -5.89 5.38 0.80
N ILE A 188 -6.79 4.39 0.82
CA ILE A 188 -7.13 3.60 2.00
C ILE A 188 -7.05 2.13 1.63
N ASP A 189 -6.20 1.39 2.33
CA ASP A 189 -6.11 -0.07 2.22
C ASP A 189 -6.85 -0.73 3.39
N VAL A 190 -7.62 -1.78 3.11
CA VAL A 190 -8.36 -2.52 4.14
C VAL A 190 -8.10 -4.00 3.97
N ASP A 191 -7.62 -4.65 5.03
CA ASP A 191 -7.57 -6.10 5.11
C ASP A 191 -8.69 -6.60 6.03
N ALA A 192 -9.46 -7.60 5.58
CA ALA A 192 -10.56 -8.17 6.34
C ALA A 192 -10.63 -9.70 6.19
N LEU A 193 -11.27 -10.35 7.16
CA LEU A 193 -11.69 -11.75 7.10
C LEU A 193 -13.21 -11.80 6.94
N PHE A 194 -13.68 -12.70 6.09
CA PHE A 194 -15.10 -12.99 5.93
C PHE A 194 -15.34 -14.49 5.89
N ASP A 195 -16.22 -15.00 6.75
CA ASP A 195 -16.56 -16.44 6.81
C ASP A 195 -17.83 -16.80 6.02
N GLY A 196 -18.49 -15.79 5.45
CA GLY A 196 -19.76 -15.92 4.74
C GLY A 196 -20.99 -15.43 5.46
N THR A 197 -20.86 -15.16 6.76
CA THR A 197 -21.94 -14.60 7.57
C THR A 197 -21.43 -13.37 8.32
N ASP A 198 -20.25 -13.49 8.93
CA ASP A 198 -19.63 -12.44 9.71
C ASP A 198 -18.32 -11.96 9.10
N MET A 199 -17.94 -10.74 9.47
CA MET A 199 -16.74 -10.04 9.01
C MET A 199 -15.91 -9.59 10.20
N TYR A 200 -14.60 -9.78 10.10
CA TYR A 200 -13.62 -9.19 11.01
C TYR A 200 -12.72 -8.24 10.21
N LEU A 201 -12.79 -6.93 10.48
CA LEU A 201 -11.83 -6.01 9.88
C LEU A 201 -10.46 -6.20 10.56
N GLY A 202 -9.47 -6.58 9.77
CA GLY A 202 -8.09 -6.72 10.23
C GLY A 202 -7.47 -5.37 10.57
N GLY A 203 -7.62 -4.40 9.67
CA GLY A 203 -7.10 -3.06 9.84
C GLY A 203 -7.49 -2.17 8.67
N ILE A 204 -7.62 -0.87 8.96
CA ILE A 204 -7.77 0.19 7.97
C ILE A 204 -6.45 0.95 7.97
N MET A 205 -5.82 1.01 6.81
CA MET A 205 -4.54 1.66 6.59
C MET A 205 -4.78 2.91 5.76
N GLU A 206 -4.31 4.04 6.26
CA GLU A 206 -4.30 5.29 5.50
C GLU A 206 -2.93 5.44 4.85
N HIS A 207 -2.88 5.67 3.54
CA HIS A 207 -1.60 5.98 2.89
C HIS A 207 -1.18 7.41 3.20
N ILE A 208 0.13 7.62 3.30
CA ILE A 208 0.69 8.96 3.47
C ILE A 208 0.73 9.65 2.11
N GLU A 209 1.18 8.94 1.07
CA GLU A 209 1.10 9.39 -0.31
C GLU A 209 -0.35 9.44 -0.82
N GLU A 210 -0.59 10.34 -1.75
CA GLU A 210 -1.89 10.45 -2.44
C GLU A 210 -2.11 9.31 -3.44
N ALA A 211 -3.38 9.04 -3.74
CA ALA A 211 -3.76 8.05 -4.73
C ALA A 211 -3.11 8.36 -6.09
N GLY A 212 -2.47 7.34 -6.67
CA GLY A 212 -1.65 7.49 -7.89
C GLY A 212 -0.20 7.11 -7.72
N ILE A 213 0.27 7.03 -6.47
CA ILE A 213 1.44 6.26 -6.10
C ILE A 213 0.96 4.86 -5.70
N HIS A 214 1.59 3.83 -6.24
CA HIS A 214 1.17 2.46 -6.02
C HIS A 214 1.24 2.10 -4.52
N SER A 215 0.18 1.49 -3.97
CA SER A 215 0.06 1.08 -2.56
C SER A 215 1.27 0.31 -1.97
N GLY A 216 1.92 -0.48 -2.82
CA GLY A 216 3.17 -1.18 -2.52
C GLY A 216 4.38 -0.28 -2.24
N ASP A 217 4.44 0.91 -2.86
CA ASP A 217 5.51 1.90 -2.70
C ASP A 217 5.13 3.02 -1.74
N SER A 218 3.84 3.23 -1.46
CA SER A 218 3.36 4.20 -0.47
C SER A 218 3.69 3.76 0.95
N ALA A 219 4.08 4.70 1.79
CA ALA A 219 4.01 4.56 3.22
C ALA A 219 2.54 4.51 3.66
N CYS A 220 2.24 3.74 4.69
CA CYS A 220 0.89 3.69 5.24
C CYS A 220 0.89 3.58 6.75
N VAL A 221 -0.19 4.05 7.37
CA VAL A 221 -0.33 4.15 8.82
C VAL A 221 -1.57 3.39 9.31
N LEU A 222 -1.41 2.70 10.43
CA LEU A 222 -2.45 1.99 11.16
C LEU A 222 -2.32 2.30 12.66
N PRO A 223 -3.37 2.79 13.33
CA PRO A 223 -4.67 3.19 12.77
C PRO A 223 -4.56 4.43 11.87
N PRO A 224 -5.60 4.74 11.07
CA PRO A 224 -5.66 6.00 10.31
C PRO A 224 -5.50 7.22 11.23
N ILE A 225 -4.85 8.27 10.75
CA ILE A 225 -4.51 9.46 11.54
C ILE A 225 -5.32 10.69 11.14
N THR A 226 -5.84 10.75 9.91
CA THR A 226 -6.69 11.87 9.44
C THR A 226 -8.12 11.47 9.14
N LEU A 227 -8.41 10.18 9.03
CA LEU A 227 -9.76 9.69 8.74
C LEU A 227 -10.69 9.78 9.96
N GLY A 228 -11.83 10.45 9.79
CA GLY A 228 -12.87 10.52 10.82
C GLY A 228 -13.67 9.22 10.96
N ASN A 229 -14.31 9.03 12.13
CA ASN A 229 -15.12 7.84 12.43
C ASN A 229 -16.24 7.59 11.41
N ASN A 230 -16.82 8.65 10.84
CA ASN A 230 -17.85 8.51 9.79
C ASN A 230 -17.29 7.87 8.52
N VAL A 231 -16.03 8.17 8.15
CA VAL A 231 -15.36 7.55 7.00
C VAL A 231 -15.02 6.10 7.32
N ILE A 232 -14.51 5.82 8.52
CA ILE A 232 -14.22 4.46 8.99
C ILE A 232 -15.47 3.57 8.90
N GLU A 233 -16.63 4.05 9.33
CA GLU A 233 -17.89 3.30 9.26
C GLU A 233 -18.39 3.11 7.81
N ARG A 234 -18.19 4.10 6.93
CA ARG A 234 -18.47 3.95 5.49
C ARG A 234 -17.58 2.89 4.86
N VAL A 235 -16.29 2.89 5.19
CA VAL A 235 -15.33 1.88 4.76
C VAL A 235 -15.74 0.50 5.26
N ARG A 236 -16.05 0.35 6.55
CA ARG A 236 -16.57 -0.91 7.13
C ARG A 236 -17.79 -1.44 6.39
N THR A 237 -18.76 -0.57 6.14
CA THR A 237 -20.01 -0.93 5.46
C THR A 237 -19.75 -1.37 4.02
N ALA A 238 -18.90 -0.62 3.29
CA ALA A 238 -18.52 -0.96 1.93
C ALA A 238 -17.73 -2.28 1.88
N THR A 239 -16.80 -2.51 2.80
CA THR A 239 -16.02 -3.76 2.87
C THR A 239 -16.91 -4.97 3.09
N ARG A 240 -17.91 -4.88 3.97
CA ARG A 240 -18.89 -5.96 4.17
C ARG A 240 -19.68 -6.23 2.90
N ALA A 241 -20.25 -5.18 2.29
CA ALA A 241 -21.06 -5.32 1.09
C ALA A 241 -20.28 -5.93 -0.08
N ILE A 242 -19.01 -5.55 -0.25
CA ILE A 242 -18.12 -6.13 -1.26
C ILE A 242 -17.81 -7.60 -0.93
N ALA A 243 -17.45 -7.92 0.31
CA ALA A 243 -17.15 -9.29 0.70
C ALA A 243 -18.35 -10.24 0.51
N GLU A 244 -19.55 -9.77 0.85
CA GLU A 244 -20.81 -10.49 0.63
C GLU A 244 -21.14 -10.64 -0.86
N GLY A 245 -21.06 -9.55 -1.63
CA GLY A 245 -21.40 -9.54 -3.05
C GLY A 245 -20.43 -10.33 -3.94
N VAL A 246 -19.14 -10.39 -3.56
CA VAL A 246 -18.11 -11.20 -4.23
C VAL A 246 -18.20 -12.68 -3.80
N GLY A 247 -18.68 -12.96 -2.58
CA GLY A 247 -18.74 -14.33 -2.05
C GLY A 247 -17.42 -14.79 -1.40
N VAL A 248 -16.73 -13.88 -0.70
CA VAL A 248 -15.44 -14.16 -0.06
C VAL A 248 -15.55 -15.26 1.01
N ARG A 249 -14.48 -16.06 1.13
CA ARG A 249 -14.28 -17.04 2.21
C ARG A 249 -12.81 -17.03 2.63
N GLY A 250 -12.50 -16.28 3.68
CA GLY A 250 -11.13 -16.05 4.15
C GLY A 250 -10.74 -14.58 4.04
N LEU A 251 -9.56 -14.30 3.49
CA LEU A 251 -9.03 -12.93 3.36
C LEU A 251 -9.60 -12.19 2.15
N ILE A 252 -9.83 -10.90 2.33
CA ILE A 252 -10.01 -9.93 1.26
C ILE A 252 -9.24 -8.65 1.61
N ASN A 253 -8.62 -8.08 0.59
CA ASN A 253 -8.07 -6.73 0.60
C ASN A 253 -8.91 -5.83 -0.30
N ILE A 254 -9.18 -4.60 0.13
CA ILE A 254 -9.93 -3.62 -0.67
C ILE A 254 -9.20 -2.29 -0.60
N GLN A 255 -9.04 -1.66 -1.76
CA GLN A 255 -8.48 -0.31 -1.90
C GLN A 255 -9.59 0.69 -2.17
N PHE A 256 -9.59 1.77 -1.40
CA PHE A 256 -10.48 2.91 -1.58
C PHE A 256 -9.69 4.19 -1.81
N ALA A 257 -10.34 5.19 -2.41
CA ALA A 257 -9.87 6.55 -2.45
C ALA A 257 -10.93 7.48 -1.86
N LEU A 258 -10.52 8.35 -0.93
CA LEU A 258 -11.38 9.39 -0.38
C LEU A 258 -11.03 10.73 -1.04
N ALA A 259 -11.94 11.24 -1.86
CA ALA A 259 -11.77 12.52 -2.55
C ALA A 259 -13.03 13.39 -2.40
N SER A 260 -12.86 14.63 -1.91
CA SER A 260 -13.97 15.56 -1.67
C SER A 260 -15.14 14.94 -0.87
N ASP A 261 -14.81 14.18 0.18
CA ASP A 261 -15.75 13.43 1.04
C ASP A 261 -16.54 12.30 0.33
N VAL A 262 -16.18 11.97 -0.92
CA VAL A 262 -16.71 10.81 -1.63
C VAL A 262 -15.73 9.64 -1.51
N LEU A 263 -16.23 8.49 -1.05
CA LEU A 263 -15.48 7.25 -0.91
C LEU A 263 -15.66 6.45 -2.20
N TYR A 264 -14.57 6.31 -2.95
CA TYR A 264 -14.51 5.55 -4.20
C TYR A 264 -13.88 4.19 -3.94
N VAL A 265 -14.42 3.14 -4.55
CA VAL A 265 -13.81 1.81 -4.59
C VAL A 265 -12.86 1.74 -5.78
N LEU A 266 -11.59 1.43 -5.54
CA LEU A 266 -10.58 1.28 -6.60
C LEU A 266 -10.54 -0.16 -7.12
N GLU A 267 -10.35 -1.11 -6.21
CA GLU A 267 -10.28 -2.54 -6.49
C GLU A 267 -10.55 -3.39 -5.23
N ALA A 268 -10.89 -4.66 -5.45
CA ALA A 268 -11.00 -5.66 -4.41
C ALA A 268 -10.20 -6.91 -4.80
N ASN A 269 -9.44 -7.43 -3.85
CA ASN A 269 -8.53 -8.55 -4.00
C ASN A 269 -8.98 -9.64 -3.01
N PRO A 270 -9.81 -10.63 -3.41
CA PRO A 270 -10.36 -11.67 -2.52
C PRO A 270 -9.32 -12.76 -2.17
N ARG A 271 -8.15 -12.31 -1.72
CA ARG A 271 -6.96 -13.08 -1.41
C ARG A 271 -6.13 -12.39 -0.33
N ALA A 272 -5.07 -13.05 0.12
CA ALA A 272 -4.08 -12.39 0.96
C ALA A 272 -3.36 -11.27 0.17
N SER A 273 -3.29 -10.09 0.77
CA SER A 273 -2.47 -8.97 0.32
C SER A 273 -1.08 -9.02 0.95
N ARG A 274 -0.20 -8.13 0.49
CA ARG A 274 1.12 -7.93 1.12
C ARG A 274 1.04 -7.22 2.47
N THR A 275 -0.04 -6.51 2.76
CA THR A 275 -0.24 -5.77 4.01
C THR A 275 -0.70 -6.67 5.17
N VAL A 276 -1.22 -7.87 4.89
CA VAL A 276 -1.61 -8.86 5.92
C VAL A 276 -0.51 -9.10 6.98
N PRO A 277 0.77 -9.33 6.61
CA PRO A 277 1.88 -9.32 7.55
C PRO A 277 1.92 -8.07 8.43
N PHE A 278 1.93 -6.87 7.86
CA PHE A 278 1.99 -5.60 8.58
C PHE A 278 0.81 -5.46 9.56
N VAL A 279 -0.43 -5.64 9.09
CA VAL A 279 -1.65 -5.60 9.90
C VAL A 279 -1.58 -6.59 11.05
N SER A 280 -1.05 -7.79 10.82
CA SER A 280 -0.94 -8.82 11.85
C SER A 280 0.02 -8.45 12.98
N LYS A 281 1.12 -7.73 12.68
CA LYS A 281 2.06 -7.26 13.71
C LYS A 281 1.54 -6.01 14.40
N ALA A 282 0.93 -5.10 13.63
CA ALA A 282 0.36 -3.86 14.15
C ALA A 282 -0.76 -4.14 15.16
N THR A 283 -1.64 -5.10 14.88
CA THR A 283 -2.82 -5.41 15.71
C THR A 283 -2.63 -6.59 16.67
N GLY A 284 -1.53 -7.34 16.53
CA GLY A 284 -1.30 -8.59 17.27
C GLY A 284 -2.16 -9.78 16.80
N VAL A 285 -3.02 -9.61 15.78
CA VAL A 285 -3.94 -10.65 15.30
C VAL A 285 -3.33 -11.43 14.13
N GLN A 286 -3.36 -12.76 14.22
CA GLN A 286 -2.74 -13.64 13.22
C GLN A 286 -3.67 -13.91 12.03
N MET A 287 -3.88 -12.88 11.20
CA MET A 287 -4.89 -12.86 10.12
C MET A 287 -4.77 -14.05 9.15
N ALA A 288 -3.56 -14.37 8.68
CA ALA A 288 -3.35 -15.49 7.75
C ALA A 288 -3.69 -16.86 8.38
N LYS A 289 -3.46 -17.04 9.69
CA LYS A 289 -3.82 -18.27 10.40
C LYS A 289 -5.35 -18.40 10.50
N ALA A 290 -6.03 -17.31 10.82
CA ALA A 290 -7.48 -17.26 10.90
C ALA A 290 -8.13 -17.54 9.53
N ALA A 291 -7.59 -16.94 8.45
CA ALA A 291 -8.05 -17.15 7.09
C ALA A 291 -7.97 -18.62 6.64
N ALA A 292 -6.87 -19.30 6.96
CA ALA A 292 -6.70 -20.72 6.63
C ALA A 292 -7.76 -21.60 7.32
N LEU A 293 -8.07 -21.32 8.58
CA LEU A 293 -9.13 -22.04 9.29
C LEU A 293 -10.52 -21.74 8.71
N ILE A 294 -10.79 -20.48 8.33
CA ILE A 294 -12.04 -20.12 7.65
C ILE A 294 -12.21 -20.90 6.36
N GLY A 295 -11.14 -21.07 5.57
CA GLY A 295 -11.20 -21.87 4.34
C GLY A 295 -11.54 -23.34 4.56
N THR A 296 -11.39 -23.85 5.79
CA THR A 296 -11.83 -25.21 6.17
C THR A 296 -13.22 -25.26 6.81
N GLY A 297 -13.93 -24.13 6.87
CA GLY A 297 -15.29 -24.02 7.43
C GLY A 297 -15.37 -23.52 8.88
N VAL A 298 -14.26 -23.08 9.48
CA VAL A 298 -14.29 -22.47 10.82
C VAL A 298 -14.87 -21.06 10.74
N THR A 299 -15.88 -20.77 11.55
CA THR A 299 -16.51 -19.44 11.60
C THR A 299 -15.68 -18.44 12.41
N ILE A 300 -15.85 -17.15 12.14
CA ILE A 300 -15.31 -16.05 12.96
C ILE A 300 -15.76 -16.19 14.41
N HIS A 301 -17.02 -16.59 14.64
CA HIS A 301 -17.50 -16.88 16.00
C HIS A 301 -16.65 -17.94 16.71
N GLN A 302 -16.33 -19.04 16.04
CA GLN A 302 -15.44 -20.08 16.60
C GLN A 302 -14.01 -19.58 16.78
N LEU A 303 -13.51 -18.74 15.86
CA LEU A 303 -12.19 -18.12 15.99
C LEU A 303 -12.08 -17.22 17.23
N ARG A 304 -13.17 -16.52 17.59
CA ARG A 304 -13.27 -15.70 18.81
C ARG A 304 -13.46 -16.55 20.07
N SER A 305 -14.33 -17.56 20.04
CA SER A 305 -14.74 -18.30 21.25
C SER A 305 -13.86 -19.51 21.57
N ALA A 306 -13.61 -20.39 20.58
CA ALA A 306 -12.94 -21.67 20.76
C ALA A 306 -11.43 -21.60 20.48
N TYR A 307 -11.02 -20.94 19.39
CA TYR A 307 -9.60 -20.84 19.02
C TYR A 307 -8.87 -19.70 19.72
N LYS A 308 -9.60 -18.69 20.23
CA LYS A 308 -9.05 -17.47 20.84
C LYS A 308 -8.01 -16.78 19.93
N MET A 309 -8.26 -16.78 18.62
CA MET A 309 -7.38 -16.19 17.61
C MET A 309 -7.78 -14.78 17.22
N LEU A 310 -9.04 -14.42 17.41
CA LEU A 310 -9.58 -13.08 17.24
C LEU A 310 -10.03 -12.55 18.62
N PRO A 311 -9.98 -11.22 18.85
CA PRO A 311 -10.55 -10.61 20.05
C PRO A 311 -12.01 -11.04 20.30
N GLU A 312 -12.52 -11.01 21.53
CA GLU A 312 -13.91 -11.42 21.79
C GLU A 312 -14.93 -10.44 21.22
N THR A 313 -14.61 -9.14 21.22
CA THR A 313 -15.43 -8.05 20.72
C THR A 313 -14.58 -7.07 19.92
N GLY A 314 -15.23 -6.29 19.03
CA GLY A 314 -14.55 -5.32 18.18
C GLY A 314 -13.65 -5.96 17.13
N ASP A 315 -12.89 -5.13 16.44
CA ASP A 315 -11.90 -5.51 15.43
C ASP A 315 -10.86 -4.40 15.21
N GLY A 316 -10.05 -4.52 14.15
CA GLY A 316 -8.95 -3.59 13.85
C GLY A 316 -9.38 -2.16 13.51
N SER A 317 -10.68 -1.88 13.33
CA SER A 317 -11.18 -0.50 13.14
C SER A 317 -11.57 0.18 14.45
N THR A 318 -11.64 -0.56 15.56
CA THR A 318 -12.04 -0.05 16.88
C THR A 318 -10.88 -0.12 17.87
N LEU A 319 -9.65 0.09 17.38
CA LEU A 319 -8.48 0.14 18.25
C LEU A 319 -8.63 1.31 19.25
N PRO A 320 -8.25 1.12 20.52
CA PRO A 320 -8.26 2.18 21.52
C PRO A 320 -7.42 3.41 21.10
N LEU A 321 -7.77 4.60 21.59
CA LEU A 321 -7.06 5.84 21.26
C LEU A 321 -5.59 5.85 21.72
N ASP A 322 -5.25 5.02 22.70
CA ASP A 322 -3.88 4.85 23.20
C ASP A 322 -3.14 3.68 22.52
N ALA A 323 -3.77 3.02 21.55
CA ALA A 323 -3.11 1.99 20.76
C ALA A 323 -1.92 2.60 20.00
N PRO A 324 -0.74 1.95 20.00
CA PRO A 324 0.40 2.45 19.26
C PRO A 324 0.11 2.58 17.76
N VAL A 325 0.67 3.64 17.18
CA VAL A 325 0.67 3.90 15.75
C VAL A 325 1.77 3.07 15.10
N SER A 326 1.40 2.36 14.04
CA SER A 326 2.29 1.58 13.20
C SER A 326 2.39 2.22 11.82
N VAL A 327 3.60 2.52 11.37
CA VAL A 327 3.87 3.07 10.03
C VAL A 327 4.68 2.06 9.24
N LYS A 328 4.16 1.66 8.07
CA LYS A 328 4.88 0.89 7.05
C LYS A 328 5.58 1.88 6.12
N GLU A 329 6.84 1.62 5.79
CA GLU A 329 7.57 2.33 4.72
C GLU A 329 8.18 1.33 3.73
N ALA A 330 8.17 1.68 2.45
CA ALA A 330 8.74 0.89 1.36
C ALA A 330 10.25 1.07 1.24
N VAL A 331 10.95 -0.02 0.90
CA VAL A 331 12.39 0.01 0.59
C VAL A 331 12.57 -0.06 -0.92
N LEU A 332 13.04 1.05 -1.48
CA LEU A 332 13.15 1.26 -2.92
C LEU A 332 14.57 0.94 -3.42
N PRO A 333 14.72 0.17 -4.52
CA PRO A 333 16.02 -0.30 -4.98
C PRO A 333 16.75 0.67 -5.92
N PHE A 334 16.28 1.92 -6.07
CA PHE A 334 16.77 2.85 -7.10
C PHE A 334 18.29 3.05 -7.10
N SER A 335 18.93 3.08 -5.93
CA SER A 335 20.38 3.22 -5.78
C SER A 335 21.19 2.07 -6.41
N ARG A 336 20.56 0.91 -6.65
CA ARG A 336 21.18 -0.27 -7.26
C ARG A 336 21.16 -0.23 -8.79
N PHE A 337 20.32 0.60 -9.40
CA PHE A 337 20.14 0.64 -10.85
C PHE A 337 20.81 1.89 -11.44
N ARG A 338 21.64 1.67 -12.47
CA ARG A 338 22.35 2.74 -13.18
C ARG A 338 22.05 2.67 -14.68
N THR A 339 21.97 3.82 -15.32
CA THR A 339 21.91 3.94 -16.78
C THR A 339 23.24 3.45 -17.39
N PRO A 340 23.29 3.17 -18.71
CA PRO A 340 24.54 2.81 -19.39
C PRO A 340 25.68 3.84 -19.19
N GLU A 341 25.32 5.12 -18.97
CA GLU A 341 26.24 6.21 -18.68
C GLU A 341 26.67 6.29 -17.20
N GLY A 342 26.23 5.34 -16.37
CA GLY A 342 26.61 5.21 -14.95
C GLY A 342 25.79 6.06 -13.97
N LYS A 343 24.78 6.80 -14.45
CA LYS A 343 23.91 7.63 -13.60
C LYS A 343 22.86 6.78 -12.90
N VAL A 344 22.57 7.06 -11.63
CA VAL A 344 21.49 6.39 -10.90
C VAL A 344 20.15 6.70 -11.57
N VAL A 345 19.23 5.72 -11.58
CA VAL A 345 17.88 5.93 -12.11
C VAL A 345 17.07 6.87 -11.22
N ASP A 346 16.05 7.50 -11.79
CA ASP A 346 15.14 8.38 -11.05
C ASP A 346 14.33 7.61 -10.01
N SER A 347 14.10 8.26 -8.86
CA SER A 347 13.37 7.75 -7.71
C SER A 347 11.91 8.24 -7.65
N LEU A 348 11.39 8.77 -8.77
CA LEU A 348 10.01 9.19 -8.87
C LEU A 348 9.05 8.02 -8.69
N LEU A 349 8.15 8.16 -7.70
CA LEU A 349 7.07 7.23 -7.47
C LEU A 349 5.93 7.43 -8.48
N GLY A 350 5.16 6.38 -8.73
CA GLY A 350 4.06 6.41 -9.66
C GLY A 350 3.14 5.20 -9.49
N PRO A 351 2.25 4.94 -10.47
CA PRO A 351 1.24 3.91 -10.34
C PRO A 351 1.78 2.48 -10.53
N GLU A 352 3.04 2.31 -10.94
CA GLU A 352 3.73 1.02 -11.00
C GLU A 352 4.65 0.83 -9.79
N MET A 353 4.51 -0.30 -9.11
CA MET A 353 5.34 -0.67 -7.96
C MET A 353 6.80 -0.92 -8.33
N ARG A 354 7.72 -0.36 -7.56
CA ARG A 354 9.18 -0.54 -7.69
C ARG A 354 9.87 -1.07 -6.44
N SER A 355 9.23 -1.01 -5.28
CA SER A 355 9.84 -1.45 -4.01
C SER A 355 10.09 -2.96 -3.95
N THR A 356 11.11 -3.33 -3.20
CA THR A 356 11.54 -4.73 -3.02
C THR A 356 11.33 -5.26 -1.60
N GLY A 357 11.08 -4.37 -0.66
CA GLY A 357 10.88 -4.70 0.74
C GLY A 357 10.13 -3.58 1.46
N GLU A 358 9.90 -3.78 2.75
CA GLU A 358 9.19 -2.86 3.61
C GLU A 358 9.77 -2.92 5.04
N VAL A 359 9.61 -1.83 5.77
CA VAL A 359 9.97 -1.71 7.19
C VAL A 359 8.79 -1.18 7.98
N MET A 360 8.84 -1.34 9.30
CA MET A 360 7.76 -0.95 10.20
C MET A 360 8.30 -0.14 11.37
N GLY A 361 7.81 1.09 11.54
CA GLY A 361 8.02 1.89 12.74
C GLY A 361 6.79 1.80 13.65
N ILE A 362 7.00 1.54 14.94
CA ILE A 362 5.91 1.51 15.95
C ILE A 362 6.25 2.50 17.05
N ASP A 363 5.30 3.37 17.37
CA ASP A 363 5.37 4.26 18.53
C ASP A 363 3.98 4.68 19.00
N LYS A 364 3.89 5.25 20.21
CA LYS A 364 2.65 5.86 20.70
C LYS A 364 2.24 7.08 19.86
N HIS A 365 3.21 7.77 19.28
CA HIS A 365 2.99 8.98 18.49
C HIS A 365 3.32 8.75 17.02
N PHE A 366 2.45 9.26 16.13
CA PHE A 366 2.61 9.11 14.68
C PHE A 366 3.94 9.64 14.17
N ASP A 367 4.33 10.85 14.59
CA ASP A 367 5.57 11.51 14.21
C ASP A 367 6.82 10.64 14.46
N THR A 368 6.86 9.97 15.61
CA THR A 368 7.95 9.12 16.05
C THR A 368 7.90 7.77 15.35
N ALA A 369 6.72 7.21 15.12
CA ALA A 369 6.54 6.00 14.32
C ALA A 369 7.00 6.21 12.86
N PHE A 370 6.67 7.36 12.27
CA PHE A 370 7.12 7.76 10.94
C PHE A 370 8.65 7.98 10.90
N ALA A 371 9.22 8.67 11.88
CA ALA A 371 10.68 8.81 11.99
C ALA A 371 11.38 7.44 12.02
N LYS A 372 10.82 6.47 12.77
CA LYS A 372 11.37 5.10 12.88
C LYS A 372 11.30 4.38 11.54
N SER A 373 10.19 4.50 10.81
CA SER A 373 10.05 3.86 9.50
C SER A 373 11.03 4.46 8.49
N GLN A 374 11.18 5.78 8.44
CA GLN A 374 12.15 6.46 7.57
C GLN A 374 13.59 6.02 7.86
N ALA A 375 13.99 6.01 9.14
CA ALA A 375 15.32 5.57 9.52
C ALA A 375 15.57 4.09 9.17
N ALA A 376 14.60 3.21 9.39
CA ALA A 376 14.70 1.79 9.06
C ALA A 376 14.77 1.55 7.53
N ALA A 377 14.15 2.42 6.73
CA ALA A 377 14.20 2.36 5.27
C ALA A 377 15.54 2.86 4.68
N ASN A 378 16.52 3.21 5.52
CA ASN A 378 17.77 3.91 5.16
C ASN A 378 17.52 5.30 4.56
N ASN A 379 16.50 6.00 5.04
CA ASN A 379 16.10 7.32 4.60
C ASN A 379 15.93 8.28 5.80
N ALA A 380 16.88 8.26 6.74
CA ALA A 380 16.77 9.01 7.99
C ALA A 380 16.62 10.51 7.73
N LEU A 381 15.61 11.11 8.35
CA LEU A 381 15.32 12.54 8.22
C LEU A 381 16.37 13.38 8.96
N PRO A 382 16.84 14.52 8.40
CA PRO A 382 17.81 15.36 9.08
C PRO A 382 17.16 16.12 10.23
N THR A 383 17.92 16.33 11.31
CA THR A 383 17.50 17.22 12.40
C THR A 383 18.04 18.63 12.25
N GLU A 384 18.99 18.92 11.36
CA GLU A 384 19.51 20.27 11.10
C GLU A 384 20.11 20.34 9.69
N GLY A 385 20.56 21.53 9.26
CA GLY A 385 21.22 21.71 7.97
C GLY A 385 20.40 22.46 6.93
N LYS A 386 20.59 22.12 5.65
CA LYS A 386 19.98 22.82 4.50
C LYS A 386 18.94 21.95 3.80
N ILE A 387 17.79 22.53 3.49
CA ILE A 387 16.69 21.85 2.80
C ILE A 387 16.44 22.54 1.47
N PHE A 388 16.42 21.76 0.40
CA PHE A 388 15.99 22.24 -0.91
C PHE A 388 14.48 22.06 -1.10
N VAL A 389 13.77 23.13 -1.47
CA VAL A 389 12.32 23.13 -1.70
C VAL A 389 12.00 23.62 -3.12
N SER A 390 11.39 22.77 -3.94
CA SER A 390 10.91 23.16 -5.27
C SER A 390 9.64 22.41 -5.63
N VAL A 391 8.52 23.12 -5.64
CA VAL A 391 7.18 22.51 -5.76
C VAL A 391 6.40 23.05 -6.97
N ALA A 392 5.50 22.23 -7.50
CA ALA A 392 4.52 22.62 -8.51
C ALA A 392 3.60 23.74 -7.99
N ASN A 393 3.02 24.52 -8.91
CA ASN A 393 2.20 25.68 -8.52
C ASN A 393 0.99 25.32 -7.65
N ARG A 394 0.37 24.15 -7.88
CA ARG A 394 -0.78 23.66 -7.11
C ARG A 394 -0.44 23.45 -5.62
N ASP A 395 0.79 23.03 -5.33
CA ASP A 395 1.24 22.65 -3.98
C ASP A 395 1.72 23.84 -3.16
N LYS A 396 2.09 24.95 -3.83
CA LYS A 396 2.71 26.12 -3.19
C LYS A 396 1.94 26.64 -1.99
N ARG A 397 0.61 26.56 -1.99
CA ARG A 397 -0.22 27.01 -0.86
C ARG A 397 -0.08 26.08 0.34
N ALA A 398 -0.09 24.76 0.12
CA ALA A 398 -0.14 23.75 1.17
C ALA A 398 1.19 23.68 1.96
N VAL A 399 2.31 24.00 1.31
CA VAL A 399 3.64 23.79 1.90
C VAL A 399 4.14 24.95 2.78
N ILE A 400 3.50 26.13 2.73
CA ILE A 400 4.00 27.36 3.37
C ILE A 400 4.23 27.15 4.88
N MET A 401 3.25 26.57 5.57
CA MET A 401 3.33 26.38 7.03
C MET A 401 4.39 25.35 7.41
N ALA A 402 4.51 24.27 6.64
CA ALA A 402 5.53 23.24 6.88
C ALA A 402 6.95 23.78 6.66
N VAL A 403 7.19 24.51 5.57
CA VAL A 403 8.49 25.15 5.31
C VAL A 403 8.79 26.22 6.35
N LYS A 404 7.78 27.01 6.77
CA LYS A 404 7.94 27.98 7.86
C LYS A 404 8.37 27.29 9.16
N ARG A 405 7.78 26.14 9.48
CA ARG A 405 8.16 25.37 10.67
C ARG A 405 9.61 24.93 10.63
N LEU A 406 10.10 24.41 9.50
CA LEU A 406 11.51 24.05 9.33
C LEU A 406 12.43 25.28 9.45
N SER A 407 12.04 26.42 8.87
CA SER A 407 12.79 27.67 9.03
C SER A 407 12.84 28.13 10.50
N ASP A 408 11.75 27.97 11.27
CA ASP A 408 11.71 28.28 12.71
C ASP A 408 12.54 27.30 13.55
N LEU A 409 12.71 26.08 13.06
CA LEU A 409 13.64 25.09 13.60
C LEU A 409 15.10 25.40 13.20
N GLY A 410 15.36 26.44 12.39
CA GLY A 410 16.70 26.88 12.04
C GLY A 410 17.32 26.19 10.83
N PHE A 411 16.52 25.48 10.03
CA PHE A 411 17.01 24.99 8.72
C PHE A 411 17.22 26.16 7.75
N GLU A 412 18.27 26.05 6.93
CA GLU A 412 18.47 26.96 5.80
C GLU A 412 17.62 26.47 4.62
N ILE A 413 16.76 27.35 4.09
CA ILE A 413 15.88 27.00 2.96
C ILE A 413 16.52 27.44 1.66
N ILE A 414 16.76 26.50 0.76
CA ILE A 414 17.26 26.72 -0.60
C ILE A 414 16.13 26.39 -1.59
N SER A 415 15.94 27.19 -2.63
CA SER A 415 14.79 27.03 -3.53
C SER A 415 15.06 27.55 -4.95
N THR A 416 14.21 27.17 -5.90
CA THR A 416 14.20 27.74 -7.26
C THR A 416 13.38 29.02 -7.30
N GLY A 417 13.66 29.92 -8.25
CA GLY A 417 13.11 31.29 -8.27
C GLY A 417 11.60 31.39 -8.00
N GLY A 418 10.78 30.62 -8.72
CA GLY A 418 9.32 30.70 -8.58
C GLY A 418 8.77 30.19 -7.24
N THR A 419 9.49 29.31 -6.54
CA THR A 419 9.11 28.82 -5.20
C THR A 419 9.67 29.76 -4.13
N ALA A 420 10.92 30.20 -4.28
CA ALA A 420 11.57 31.18 -3.41
C ALA A 420 10.76 32.48 -3.26
N ASP A 421 10.22 33.00 -4.36
CA ASP A 421 9.41 34.23 -4.34
C ASP A 421 8.15 34.08 -3.48
N VAL A 422 7.51 32.92 -3.52
CA VAL A 422 6.30 32.63 -2.73
C VAL A 422 6.65 32.46 -1.25
N LEU A 423 7.76 31.78 -0.95
CA LEU A 423 8.26 31.63 0.43
C LEU A 423 8.61 33.00 1.03
N ARG A 424 9.35 33.84 0.31
CA ARG A 424 9.75 35.20 0.75
C ARG A 424 8.55 36.11 1.00
N ARG A 425 7.52 36.05 0.15
CA ARG A 425 6.26 36.79 0.36
C ARG A 425 5.52 36.38 1.63
N ASN A 426 5.75 35.16 2.13
CA ASN A 426 5.20 34.67 3.39
C ASN A 426 6.19 34.80 4.56
N GLY A 427 7.25 35.61 4.40
CA GLY A 427 8.21 35.91 5.46
C GLY A 427 9.23 34.80 5.74
N ILE A 428 9.37 33.83 4.83
CA ILE A 428 10.36 32.76 4.93
C ILE A 428 11.62 33.18 4.15
N GLN A 429 12.77 33.21 4.82
CA GLN A 429 14.04 33.43 4.16
C GLN A 429 14.39 32.20 3.30
N ALA A 430 14.57 32.41 2.00
CA ALA A 430 14.93 31.35 1.07
C ALA A 430 16.02 31.84 0.11
N SER A 431 17.13 31.12 0.05
CA SER A 431 18.22 31.36 -0.91
C SER A 431 17.85 30.76 -2.27
N THR A 432 18.16 31.46 -3.36
CA THR A 432 17.87 30.95 -4.71
C THR A 432 19.07 30.19 -5.27
N VAL A 433 18.81 29.04 -5.90
CA VAL A 433 19.80 28.24 -6.62
C VAL A 433 19.39 28.01 -8.06
N ARG A 434 20.38 27.81 -8.94
CA ARG A 434 20.17 27.53 -10.36
C ARG A 434 19.63 26.12 -10.58
N LYS A 435 18.74 26.00 -11.56
CA LYS A 435 18.27 24.69 -12.04
C LYS A 435 19.32 23.97 -12.86
N VAL A 436 19.15 22.67 -13.07
CA VAL A 436 20.07 21.86 -13.89
C VAL A 436 20.11 22.38 -15.34
N ALA A 437 18.96 22.68 -15.93
CA ALA A 437 18.88 23.27 -17.27
C ALA A 437 19.57 24.64 -17.43
N GLU A 438 19.73 25.40 -16.34
CA GLU A 438 20.36 26.73 -16.38
C GLU A 438 21.89 26.67 -16.41
N GLY A 439 22.47 25.49 -16.11
CA GLY A 439 23.92 25.28 -16.04
C GLY A 439 24.61 26.07 -14.93
N SER A 440 25.92 25.82 -14.78
CA SER A 440 26.76 26.59 -13.85
C SER A 440 26.90 28.05 -14.31
N SER A 441 27.00 28.97 -13.36
CA SER A 441 27.19 30.39 -13.67
C SER A 441 28.59 30.66 -14.24
N ALA A 442 28.75 31.81 -14.91
CA ALA A 442 30.07 32.29 -15.37
C ALA A 442 31.05 32.56 -14.22
N GLU A 443 30.54 32.68 -12.99
CA GLU A 443 31.29 32.91 -11.75
C GLU A 443 31.58 31.60 -10.99
N GLY A 444 31.17 30.44 -11.54
CA GLY A 444 31.47 29.12 -11.00
C GLY A 444 30.43 28.58 -10.00
N GLU A 445 29.28 29.23 -9.83
CA GLU A 445 28.20 28.73 -8.99
C GLU A 445 27.57 27.48 -9.63
N GLY A 446 27.52 26.38 -8.88
CA GLY A 446 26.93 25.12 -9.29
C GLY A 446 25.40 25.14 -9.37
N THR A 447 24.85 24.12 -10.01
CA THR A 447 23.41 23.83 -10.03
C THR A 447 22.97 23.15 -8.73
N ILE A 448 21.66 23.05 -8.48
CA ILE A 448 21.17 22.29 -7.32
C ILE A 448 21.66 20.83 -7.29
N ALA A 449 21.80 20.18 -8.45
CA ALA A 449 22.34 18.81 -8.51
C ALA A 449 23.80 18.76 -8.05
N ASP A 450 24.60 19.79 -8.34
CA ASP A 450 25.99 19.89 -7.90
C ASP A 450 26.07 20.08 -6.38
N LEU A 451 25.21 20.93 -5.80
CA LEU A 451 25.14 21.12 -4.33
C LEU A 451 24.72 19.85 -3.59
N VAL A 452 23.76 19.11 -4.15
CA VAL A 452 23.35 17.80 -3.62
C VAL A 452 24.56 16.86 -3.63
N ILE A 453 25.20 16.66 -4.78
CA ILE A 453 26.37 15.76 -4.90
C ILE A 453 27.53 16.20 -3.99
N ALA A 454 27.72 17.49 -3.76
CA ALA A 454 28.72 18.04 -2.85
C ALA A 454 28.39 17.81 -1.36
N GLY A 455 27.20 17.31 -1.02
CA GLY A 455 26.76 17.10 0.36
C GLY A 455 26.36 18.40 1.07
N GLU A 456 25.97 19.44 0.32
CA GLU A 456 25.54 20.72 0.89
C GLU A 456 24.02 20.79 1.16
N ILE A 457 23.27 19.76 0.76
CA ILE A 457 21.82 19.65 0.96
C ILE A 457 21.54 18.38 1.77
N ASP A 458 20.83 18.51 2.89
CA ASP A 458 20.52 17.41 3.80
C ASP A 458 19.16 16.76 3.51
N MET A 459 18.25 17.47 2.85
CA MET A 459 16.97 16.94 2.38
C MET A 459 16.45 17.68 1.15
N VAL A 460 15.85 16.94 0.23
CA VAL A 460 15.21 17.45 -0.98
C VAL A 460 13.71 17.25 -0.87
N PHE A 461 12.95 18.32 -1.04
CA PHE A 461 11.51 18.29 -1.26
C PHE A 461 11.20 18.80 -2.67
N ASN A 462 10.78 17.89 -3.54
CA ASN A 462 10.49 18.21 -4.94
C ASN A 462 9.19 17.55 -5.42
N THR A 463 8.13 18.35 -5.57
CA THR A 463 6.88 17.86 -6.17
C THR A 463 6.95 17.94 -7.71
N PRO A 464 6.58 16.86 -8.44
CA PRO A 464 6.63 16.84 -9.89
C PRO A 464 5.73 17.88 -10.55
N SER A 465 6.18 18.46 -11.67
CA SER A 465 5.34 19.26 -12.57
C SER A 465 5.48 18.74 -14.01
N GLY A 466 4.43 18.86 -14.82
CA GLY A 466 4.43 18.37 -16.20
C GLY A 466 5.43 19.09 -17.12
N GLY A 467 5.87 18.44 -18.21
CA GLY A 467 6.69 19.06 -19.27
C GLY A 467 8.21 19.07 -19.02
N GLU A 468 8.91 20.12 -19.48
CA GLU A 468 10.38 20.30 -19.36
C GLU A 468 10.88 20.31 -17.90
N ALA A 469 10.02 20.61 -16.92
CA ALA A 469 10.33 20.47 -15.50
C ALA A 469 10.65 19.01 -15.08
N ARG A 470 10.27 18.03 -15.91
CA ARG A 470 10.49 16.60 -15.66
C ARG A 470 11.96 16.20 -15.80
N SER A 471 12.73 16.79 -16.73
CA SER A 471 14.16 16.46 -16.91
C SER A 471 15.04 17.04 -15.80
N ASP A 472 14.75 18.27 -15.35
CA ASP A 472 15.43 18.87 -14.20
C ASP A 472 15.13 18.11 -12.90
N GLY A 473 13.86 17.75 -12.68
CA GLY A 473 13.47 16.93 -11.54
C GLY A 473 14.14 15.55 -11.54
N TYR A 474 14.25 14.91 -12.71
CA TYR A 474 14.95 13.64 -12.87
C TYR A 474 16.40 13.73 -12.37
N ALA A 475 17.15 14.73 -12.85
CA ALA A 475 18.56 14.89 -12.50
C ALA A 475 18.77 15.14 -11.01
N LEU A 476 17.90 15.94 -10.39
CA LEU A 476 17.92 16.23 -8.96
C LEU A 476 17.65 14.97 -8.12
N ARG A 477 16.58 14.24 -8.42
CA ARG A 477 16.19 13.03 -7.67
C ARG A 477 17.23 11.93 -7.79
N ALA A 478 17.75 11.71 -9.01
CA ALA A 478 18.86 10.79 -9.24
C ALA A 478 20.11 11.18 -8.43
N ALA A 479 20.43 12.47 -8.31
CA ALA A 479 21.54 12.96 -7.49
C ALA A 479 21.30 12.66 -6.00
N ALA A 480 20.11 12.95 -5.47
CA ALA A 480 19.75 12.69 -4.07
C ALA A 480 19.85 11.20 -3.73
N THR A 481 19.29 10.34 -4.58
CA THR A 481 19.36 8.88 -4.43
C THR A 481 20.81 8.36 -4.52
N SER A 482 21.69 9.00 -5.29
CA SER A 482 23.08 8.55 -5.45
C SER A 482 23.94 8.71 -4.20
N ILE A 483 23.61 9.68 -3.34
CA ILE A 483 24.32 9.97 -2.09
C ILE A 483 23.54 9.56 -0.84
N GLY A 484 22.28 9.16 -0.99
CA GLY A 484 21.45 8.67 0.12
C GLY A 484 20.88 9.77 1.01
N ILE A 485 20.58 10.96 0.46
CA ILE A 485 19.82 11.98 1.21
C ILE A 485 18.31 11.80 0.98
N PRO A 486 17.46 12.13 1.96
CA PRO A 486 16.02 12.04 1.80
C PRO A 486 15.49 12.90 0.65
N CYS A 487 14.68 12.28 -0.19
CA CYS A 487 14.03 12.90 -1.33
C CYS A 487 12.53 12.67 -1.28
N ILE A 488 11.81 13.67 -0.79
CA ILE A 488 10.36 13.67 -0.61
C ILE A 488 9.72 14.24 -1.87
N THR A 489 8.70 13.55 -2.38
CA THR A 489 8.07 13.92 -3.65
C THR A 489 6.60 14.33 -3.54
N THR A 490 5.98 14.16 -2.36
CA THR A 490 4.59 14.54 -2.10
C THR A 490 4.47 15.55 -0.96
N VAL A 491 3.39 16.35 -0.97
CA VAL A 491 3.13 17.31 0.10
C VAL A 491 2.77 16.62 1.41
N ALA A 492 2.03 15.51 1.33
CA ALA A 492 1.58 14.77 2.51
C ALA A 492 2.75 14.11 3.26
N GLU A 493 3.65 13.45 2.54
CA GLU A 493 4.90 12.91 3.10
C GLU A 493 5.78 14.04 3.69
N PHE A 494 5.87 15.19 3.02
CA PHE A 494 6.61 16.35 3.56
C PHE A 494 6.03 16.83 4.90
N ASN A 495 4.71 16.91 5.03
CA ASN A 495 4.06 17.29 6.28
C ASN A 495 4.29 16.26 7.40
N ALA A 496 4.31 14.97 7.08
CA ALA A 496 4.67 13.91 8.02
C ALA A 496 6.15 14.04 8.45
N ALA A 497 7.05 14.29 7.50
CA ALA A 497 8.47 14.48 7.76
C ALA A 497 8.74 15.69 8.67
N VAL A 498 8.06 16.83 8.48
CA VAL A 498 8.23 17.99 9.37
C VAL A 498 7.85 17.66 10.81
N GLN A 499 6.73 16.95 11.02
CA GLN A 499 6.33 16.50 12.37
C GLN A 499 7.36 15.57 12.99
N ALA A 500 7.85 14.59 12.22
CA ALA A 500 8.90 13.67 12.65
C ALA A 500 10.21 14.39 13.01
N ILE A 501 10.66 15.36 12.21
CA ILE A 501 11.86 16.17 12.47
C ILE A 501 11.72 16.94 13.79
N GLU A 502 10.55 17.51 14.06
CA GLU A 502 10.28 18.19 15.31
C GLU A 502 10.29 17.23 16.51
N ALA A 503 9.67 16.05 16.37
CA ALA A 503 9.64 15.03 17.40
C ALA A 503 11.05 14.54 17.75
N MET A 504 11.89 14.26 16.75
CA MET A 504 13.27 13.81 16.94
C MET A 504 14.16 14.83 17.66
N ARG A 505 13.84 16.13 17.59
CA ARG A 505 14.56 17.18 18.33
C ARG A 505 14.11 17.31 19.79
N THR A 506 12.91 16.82 20.09
CA THR A 506 12.26 17.04 21.38
C THR A 506 12.36 15.81 22.28
N TYR A 507 12.34 14.61 21.68
CA TYR A 507 12.26 13.35 22.40
C TYR A 507 13.29 12.35 21.86
N GLU A 508 13.88 11.56 22.77
CA GLU A 508 14.55 10.32 22.40
C GLU A 508 13.50 9.21 22.30
N TRP A 509 13.49 8.49 21.19
CA TRP A 509 12.58 7.37 21.01
C TRP A 509 12.99 6.15 21.84
N SER A 510 12.02 5.28 22.13
CA SER A 510 12.25 4.02 22.85
C SER A 510 12.06 2.81 21.94
N VAL A 511 12.52 1.65 22.40
CA VAL A 511 12.36 0.36 21.72
C VAL A 511 11.43 -0.53 22.56
N THR A 512 10.53 -1.23 21.89
CA THR A 512 9.58 -2.16 22.52
C THR A 512 9.55 -3.44 21.71
N SER A 513 9.53 -4.59 22.40
CA SER A 513 9.41 -5.88 21.73
C SER A 513 7.99 -6.11 21.20
N LEU A 514 7.83 -6.93 20.16
CA LEU A 514 6.50 -7.28 19.64
C LEU A 514 5.63 -8.00 20.68
N GLN A 515 6.25 -8.71 21.64
CA GLN A 515 5.57 -9.39 22.73
C GLN A 515 4.94 -8.39 23.70
N GLU A 516 5.70 -7.36 24.10
CA GLU A 516 5.21 -6.29 24.97
C GLU A 516 4.13 -5.46 24.25
N HIS A 517 4.34 -5.15 22.96
CA HIS A 517 3.34 -4.47 22.11
C HIS A 517 2.02 -5.24 22.07
N ALA A 518 2.06 -6.54 21.75
CA ALA A 518 0.87 -7.37 21.70
C ALA A 518 0.17 -7.47 23.08
N ALA A 519 0.95 -7.60 24.16
CA ALA A 519 0.39 -7.62 25.52
C ALA A 519 -0.29 -6.30 25.89
N ALA A 520 0.29 -5.16 25.50
CA ALA A 520 -0.28 -3.84 25.73
C ALA A 520 -1.59 -3.65 24.96
N LEU A 521 -1.67 -4.09 23.70
CA LEU A 521 -2.91 -4.05 22.91
C LEU A 521 -4.04 -4.87 23.55
N VAL A 522 -3.74 -6.10 23.98
CA VAL A 522 -4.72 -6.96 24.65
C VAL A 522 -5.21 -6.32 25.95
N ALA A 523 -4.30 -5.73 26.73
CA ALA A 523 -4.67 -5.03 27.96
C ALA A 523 -5.55 -3.81 27.68
N SER A 524 -5.21 -2.99 26.69
CA SER A 524 -6.00 -1.79 26.32
C SER A 524 -7.38 -2.17 25.78
N GLN A 525 -7.47 -3.18 24.91
CA GLN A 525 -8.76 -3.69 24.42
C GLN A 525 -9.67 -4.19 25.55
N LYS A 526 -9.09 -4.90 26.53
CA LYS A 526 -9.84 -5.38 27.70
C LYS A 526 -10.35 -4.22 28.56
N ALA A 527 -9.49 -3.23 28.82
CA ALA A 527 -9.87 -2.04 29.58
C ALA A 527 -10.98 -1.23 28.88
N ALA A 528 -10.88 -1.08 27.56
CA ALA A 528 -11.91 -0.42 26.75
C ALA A 528 -13.27 -1.15 26.83
N ALA A 529 -13.27 -2.49 26.74
CA ALA A 529 -14.47 -3.30 26.87
C ALA A 529 -15.11 -3.20 28.27
N GLU A 530 -14.29 -3.22 29.33
CA GLU A 530 -14.75 -3.05 30.71
C GLU A 530 -15.37 -1.66 30.94
N ASN A 531 -14.77 -0.59 30.38
CA ASN A 531 -15.31 0.76 30.46
C ASN A 531 -16.66 0.89 29.72
N ALA A 532 -16.78 0.34 28.51
CA ALA A 532 -18.03 0.35 27.75
C ALA A 532 -19.16 -0.44 28.47
N ALA A 533 -18.81 -1.56 29.12
CA ALA A 533 -19.74 -2.32 29.94
C ALA A 533 -20.18 -1.53 31.20
N ALA A 534 -19.28 -0.78 31.82
CA ALA A 534 -19.61 0.06 32.97
C ALA A 534 -20.51 1.26 32.59
N GLU A 535 -20.25 1.90 31.45
CA GLU A 535 -21.08 3.01 30.93
C GLU A 535 -22.50 2.54 30.59
N SER A 536 -22.64 1.40 29.93
CA SER A 536 -23.95 0.80 29.62
C SER A 536 -24.71 0.35 30.87
N ALA A 537 -24.02 -0.15 31.91
CA ALA A 537 -24.65 -0.48 33.20
C ALA A 537 -25.08 0.77 33.99
N GLY A 538 -24.32 1.87 33.90
CA GLY A 538 -24.65 3.15 34.55
C GLY A 538 -25.88 3.83 33.96
N LEU A 539 -26.10 3.68 32.65
CA LEU A 539 -27.29 4.18 31.93
C LEU A 539 -28.59 3.43 32.29
N HIS A 540 -28.51 2.23 32.87
CA HIS A 540 -29.69 1.48 33.34
C HIS A 540 -30.09 1.79 34.79
N HIS A 541 -29.25 2.53 35.53
CA HIS A 541 -29.51 2.92 36.92
C HIS A 541 -29.86 4.40 37.11
N ALA A 542 -29.82 5.21 36.05
CA ALA A 542 -30.32 6.58 35.99
C ALA A 542 -31.65 6.62 35.23
#